data_AF-A0A6A8A7F9-F1
#
_entry.id   AF-A0A6A8A7F9-F1
#
_cell.length_a   1.000
_cell.length_b   1.000
_cell.length_c   1.000
_cell.angle_alpha   90.00
_cell.angle_beta   90.00
_cell.angle_gamma   90.00
#
_symmetry.space_group_name_H-M   'P 1'
#
loop_
_entity.id
_entity.type
_entity.pdbx_description
1 polymer ?
#
loop_
_entity_poly.entity_id
_entity_poly.type
_entity_poly.pdbx_seq_one_letter_code
_entity_poly.pdbx_strand_id
1 'polypeptide(L)' 'MADIVNLRQFRKTKARAEKQSQAEQNRLTFGRTKTEKTLTKALNDKAERALDQKKLDKPEDDA' A
#
# COMPACT_ATOMS: atom_id res chain seq x y z
N MET A 1 2.35 -3.71 48.60
CA MET A 1 1.56 -3.38 47.39
C MET A 1 2.37 -3.90 46.22
N ALA A 2 1.95 -4.99 45.60
CA ALA A 2 2.72 -5.61 44.52
C ALA A 2 2.24 -5.02 43.19
N ASP A 3 3.15 -4.42 42.42
CA ASP A 3 2.84 -3.94 41.07
C ASP A 3 2.65 -5.13 40.13
N ILE A 4 1.39 -5.41 39.80
CA ILE A 4 1.02 -6.46 38.86
C ILE A 4 1.33 -5.95 37.44
N VAL A 5 2.53 -6.26 36.95
CA VAL A 5 2.94 -5.92 35.59
C VAL A 5 2.31 -6.87 34.57
N ASN A 6 1.52 -6.30 33.65
CA ASN A 6 0.88 -7.07 32.59
C ASN A 6 1.87 -7.34 31.44
N LEU A 7 2.52 -8.51 31.50
CA LEU A 7 3.48 -8.95 30.48
C LEU A 7 2.89 -9.06 29.06
N ARG A 8 1.58 -9.32 28.92
CA ARG A 8 0.91 -9.36 27.61
C ARG A 8 0.88 -7.97 26.96
N GLN A 9 0.58 -6.93 27.74
CA GLN A 9 0.59 -5.56 27.24
C GLN A 9 2.01 -5.13 26.85
N PHE A 10 3.01 -5.45 27.67
CA PHE A 10 4.42 -5.18 27.38
C PHE A 10 4.91 -5.86 26.10
N ARG A 11 4.59 -7.15 25.91
CA ARG A 11 4.92 -7.85 24.66
C ARG A 11 4.23 -7.21 23.46
N LYS A 12 2.98 -6.77 23.61
CA LYS A 12 2.21 -6.10 22.55
C LYS A 12 2.80 -4.74 22.18
N THR A 13 3.25 -3.94 23.15
CA THR A 13 3.91 -2.66 22.85
C THR A 13 5.24 -2.89 22.15
N LYS A 14 6.06 -3.83 22.62
CA LYS A 14 7.33 -4.20 21.96
C LYS A 14 7.11 -4.62 20.50
N ALA A 15 6.16 -5.52 20.25
CA ALA A 15 5.84 -5.97 18.89
C ALA A 15 5.33 -4.83 17.98
N ARG A 16 4.63 -3.82 18.53
CA ARG A 16 4.21 -2.65 17.76
C ARG A 16 5.39 -1.73 17.43
N ALA A 17 6.31 -1.52 18.38
CA ALA A 17 7.50 -0.71 18.17
C ALA A 17 8.43 -1.34 17.10
N GLU A 18 8.63 -2.65 17.16
CA GLU A 18 9.41 -3.38 16.13
C GLU A 18 8.78 -3.23 14.73
N LYS A 19 7.45 -3.34 14.62
CA LYS A 19 6.73 -3.11 13.36
C LYS A 19 6.86 -1.68 12.85
N GLN A 20 6.88 -0.68 13.74
CA GLN A 20 7.08 0.72 13.35
C GLN A 20 8.47 0.95 12.81
N SER A 21 9.51 0.45 13.50
CA SER A 21 10.90 0.55 13.03
C SER A 21 11.10 -0.14 11.67
N GLN A 22 10.55 -1.34 11.48
CA GLN A 22 10.57 -2.01 10.17
C GLN A 22 9.83 -1.19 9.10
N ALA A 23 8.71 -0.57 9.43
CA ALA A 23 7.98 0.28 8.49
C ALA A 23 8.79 1.53 8.11
N GLU A 24 9.51 2.15 9.05
CA GLU A 24 10.43 3.26 8.80
C GLU A 24 11.60 2.83 7.91
N GLN A 25 12.23 1.70 8.21
CA GLN A 25 13.29 1.15 7.38
C GLN A 25 12.79 0.85 5.96
N ASN A 26 11.60 0.27 5.82
CA ASN A 26 10.99 0.02 4.51
C ASN A 26 10.68 1.33 3.75
N ARG A 27 10.32 2.43 4.45
CA ARG A 27 10.15 3.75 3.82
C ARG A 27 11.49 4.28 3.28
N LEU A 28 12.57 4.11 4.02
CA LEU A 28 13.91 4.52 3.61
C LEU A 28 14.43 3.65 2.45
N THR A 29 14.35 2.33 2.56
CA THR A 29 14.90 1.39 1.58
C THR A 29 14.12 1.37 0.27
N PHE A 30 12.78 1.39 0.33
CA PHE A 30 11.95 1.25 -0.87
C PHE A 30 11.39 2.58 -1.38
N GLY A 31 11.58 3.69 -0.64
CA GLY A 31 11.25 5.05 -1.06
C GLY A 31 9.76 5.37 -1.26
N ARG A 32 8.87 4.36 -1.21
CA ARG A 32 7.42 4.53 -1.36
C ARG A 32 6.67 3.69 -0.34
N THR A 33 5.75 4.33 0.36
CA THR A 33 4.80 3.70 1.28
C THR A 33 3.78 2.84 0.53
N LYS A 34 3.14 1.90 1.24
CA LYS A 34 2.06 1.07 0.67
C LYS A 34 0.91 1.94 0.14
N THR A 35 0.56 3.01 0.85
CA THR A 35 -0.51 3.94 0.49
C THR A 35 -0.22 4.68 -0.82
N GLU A 36 1.02 5.14 -1.01
CA GLU A 36 1.44 5.77 -2.27
C GLU A 36 1.40 4.76 -3.43
N LYS A 37 1.91 3.54 -3.21
CA LYS A 37 1.85 2.48 -4.23
C LYS A 37 0.41 2.17 -4.63
N THR A 38 -0.51 2.06 -3.67
CA THR A 38 -1.92 1.80 -3.96
C THR A 38 -2.59 2.95 -4.69
N LEU A 39 -2.25 4.20 -4.33
CA LEU A 39 -2.78 5.38 -5.01
C LEU A 39 -2.30 5.42 -6.46
N THR A 40 -1.00 5.23 -6.70
CA THR A 40 -0.45 5.21 -8.06
C THR A 40 -1.06 4.10 -8.90
N LYS A 41 -1.27 2.92 -8.32
CA LYS A 41 -1.93 1.81 -9.01
C LYS A 41 -3.36 2.17 -9.39
N ALA A 42 -4.15 2.70 -8.45
CA ALA A 42 -5.54 3.07 -8.71
C ALA A 42 -5.66 4.17 -9.79
N LEU A 43 -4.72 5.13 -9.81
CA LEU A 43 -4.67 6.17 -10.85
C LEU A 43 -4.33 5.58 -12.22
N ASN A 44 -3.36 4.68 -12.29
CA ASN A 44 -3.00 3.99 -13.53
C ASN A 44 -4.16 3.12 -14.03
N ASP A 45 -4.77 2.31 -13.16
CA ASP A 45 -5.93 1.47 -13.51
C ASP A 45 -7.09 2.33 -14.04
N LYS A 46 -7.32 3.52 -13.46
CA LYS A 46 -8.32 4.47 -13.95
C LYS A 46 -7.96 5.04 -15.32
N ALA A 47 -6.70 5.40 -15.54
CA ALA A 47 -6.21 5.91 -16.81
C ALA A 47 -6.34 4.84 -17.90
N GLU A 48 -5.92 3.60 -17.63
CA GLU A 48 -6.07 2.46 -18.53
C GLU A 48 -7.53 2.22 -18.91
N ARG A 49 -8.44 2.18 -17.93
CA ARG A 49 -9.88 2.03 -18.20
C ARG A 49 -10.45 3.18 -19.03
N ALA A 50 -10.00 4.41 -18.77
CA ALA A 50 -10.45 5.57 -19.54
C ALA A 50 -9.95 5.53 -20.99
N LEU A 51 -8.74 5.01 -21.23
CA LEU A 51 -8.20 4.80 -22.57
C LEU A 51 -8.92 3.66 -23.29
N ASP A 52 -9.19 2.57 -22.59
CA ASP A 52 -9.91 1.41 -23.12
C ASP A 52 -11.33 1.79 -23.55
N GLN A 53 -12.07 2.52 -22.71
CA GLN A 53 -13.39 3.06 -23.07
C GLN A 53 -13.38 4.03 -24.25
N LYS A 54 -12.24 4.66 -24.52
CA LYS A 54 -12.06 5.62 -25.62
C LYS A 54 -11.46 4.98 -26.87
N LYS A 55 -11.07 3.70 -26.81
CA LYS A 55 -10.73 2.96 -28.02
C LYS A 55 -12.01 2.84 -28.84
N LEU A 56 -12.00 3.52 -29.98
CA LEU A 56 -12.89 3.18 -31.06
C LEU A 56 -12.26 1.95 -31.70
N ASP A 57 -12.95 0.81 -31.69
CA ASP A 57 -12.62 -0.27 -32.60
C ASP A 57 -12.72 0.34 -33.99
N LYS A 58 -11.55 0.59 -34.59
CA LYS A 58 -11.50 0.99 -35.98
C LYS A 58 -12.20 -0.17 -36.70
N PRO A 59 -13.29 0.06 -37.45
CA PRO A 59 -13.83 -1.01 -38.27
C PRO A 59 -12.64 -1.51 -39.07
N GLU A 60 -12.29 -2.78 -38.89
CA GLU A 60 -11.43 -3.43 -39.87
C GLU A 60 -12.04 -3.10 -41.22
N ASP A 61 -11.20 -2.70 -42.15
CA ASP A 61 -11.58 -2.38 -43.53
C ASP A 61 -12.41 -3.53 -44.11
N ASP A 62 -13.73 -3.47 -43.94
CA ASP A 62 -14.72 -4.22 -44.69
C ASP A 62 -14.86 -3.52 -46.05
N ALA A 63 -13.84 -3.67 -46.91
CA ALA A 63 -13.90 -3.40 -48.35
C ALA A 63 -12.72 -4.06 -49.10
#